data_AF-A0A2K8WYX0-F1
#
_entry.id   AF-A0A2K8WYX0-F1
#
_cell.length_a   1.000
_cell.length_b   1.000
_cell.length_c   1.000
_cell.angle_alpha   90.00
_cell.angle_beta   90.00
_cell.angle_gamma   90.00
#
_symmetry.space_group_name_H-M   'P 1'
#
loop_
_entity.id
_entity.type
_entity.pdbx_description
1 polymer ?
#
loop_
_entity_poly.entity_id
_entity_poly.type
_entity_poly.pdbx_seq_one_letter_code
_entity_poly.pdbx_strand_id
1 'polypeptide(L)'
;MSYLVKTKKKSILEQKAINDSLRLNDIETFKKELVPSQLSTTDFYLSIPEDYIIDTKPTPHGTNFYFVKKDTISSMDYYGGLYFGYQPNDFKITDGTCKTS
;
A
#
# COMPACT_ATOMS: atom_id res chain seq x y z
N MET A 1 15.80 24.06 43.51
CA MET A 1 15.35 24.80 42.31
C MET A 1 14.68 23.81 41.37
N SER A 2 13.34 23.78 41.35
CA SER A 2 12.58 22.91 40.45
C SER A 2 12.16 23.71 39.22
N TYR A 3 12.72 23.37 38.06
CA TYR A 3 12.31 23.94 36.78
C TYR A 3 10.97 23.32 36.37
N LEU A 4 9.89 24.06 36.60
CA LEU A 4 8.57 23.79 36.01
C LEU A 4 8.65 24.08 34.51
N VAL A 5 8.88 23.05 33.70
CA VAL A 5 8.73 23.14 32.24
C VAL A 5 7.23 23.27 31.96
N LYS A 6 6.74 24.50 31.78
CA LYS A 6 5.41 24.76 31.24
C LYS A 6 5.38 24.28 29.79
N THR A 7 4.86 23.08 29.57
CA THR A 7 4.52 22.60 28.22
C THR A 7 3.38 23.47 27.68
N LYS A 8 3.74 24.37 26.76
CA LYS A 8 2.79 25.26 26.08
C LYS A 8 1.82 24.38 25.27
N LYS A 9 0.53 24.41 25.63
CA LYS A 9 -0.51 23.67 24.90
C LYS A 9 -0.60 24.26 23.49
N LYS A 10 -0.20 23.49 22.47
CA LYS A 10 -0.24 23.91 21.07
C LYS A 10 -1.68 24.23 20.66
N SER A 11 -1.89 25.17 19.75
CA SER A 11 -3.20 25.46 19.18
C SER A 11 -3.69 24.29 18.32
N ILE A 12 -4.99 24.24 18.04
CA ILE A 12 -5.60 23.22 17.17
C ILE A 12 -4.96 23.25 15.77
N LEU A 13 -4.64 24.46 15.28
CA LEU A 13 -4.03 24.64 13.96
C LEU A 13 -2.60 24.09 13.91
N GLU A 14 -1.82 24.31 14.98
CA GLU A 14 -0.47 23.75 15.12
C GLU A 14 -0.50 22.22 15.22
N GLN A 15 -1.47 21.65 15.94
CA GLN A 15 -1.63 20.20 16.05
C GLN A 15 -1.98 19.57 14.70
N LYS A 16 -2.88 20.19 13.94
CA LYS A 16 -3.23 19.74 12.59
C LYS A 16 -2.02 19.77 11.65
N ALA A 17 -1.25 20.86 11.64
CA ALA A 17 -0.05 20.96 10.82
C ALA A 17 1.00 19.90 11.17
N ILE A 18 1.16 19.57 12.46
CA ILE A 18 2.06 18.50 12.91
C ILE A 18 1.58 17.15 12.42
N ASN A 19 0.28 16.84 12.55
CA ASN A 19 -0.27 15.57 12.09
C ASN A 19 -0.16 15.42 10.57
N ASP A 20 -0.42 16.49 9.82
CA ASP A 20 -0.27 16.51 8.36
C ASP A 20 1.20 16.28 7.98
N SER A 21 2.15 16.90 8.69
CA SER A 21 3.58 16.68 8.47
C SER A 21 4.04 15.26 8.81
N LEU A 22 3.53 14.67 9.89
CA LEU A 22 3.81 13.28 10.26
C LEU A 22 3.32 12.33 9.18
N ARG A 23 2.07 12.50 8.73
CA ARG A 23 1.50 11.70 7.64
C ARG A 23 2.29 11.82 6.34
N LEU A 24 2.78 13.01 6.01
CA LEU A 24 3.62 13.21 4.82
C LEU A 24 4.96 12.48 4.96
N ASN A 25 5.60 12.54 6.13
CA ASN A 25 6.82 11.79 6.41
C ASN A 25 6.60 10.27 6.34
N ASP A 26 5.47 9.78 6.84
CA ASP A 26 5.11 8.36 6.76
C ASP A 26 4.93 7.93 5.29
N ILE A 27 4.27 8.75 4.47
CA ILE A 27 4.12 8.50 3.03
C ILE A 27 5.49 8.49 2.32
N GLU A 28 6.37 9.45 2.63
CA GLU A 28 7.70 9.50 2.04
C GLU A 28 8.57 8.31 2.46
N THR A 29 8.46 7.87 3.71
CA THR A 29 9.15 6.70 4.23
C THR A 29 8.64 5.43 3.55
N PHE A 30 7.32 5.24 3.50
CA PHE A 30 6.69 4.13 2.79
C PHE A 30 7.14 4.06 1.33
N LYS A 31 7.18 5.19 0.62
CA LYS A 31 7.66 5.24 -0.77
C LYS A 31 9.12 4.81 -0.93
N LYS A 32 9.99 5.06 0.06
CA LYS A 32 11.40 4.64 0.03
C LYS A 32 11.56 3.14 0.24
N GLU A 33 10.59 2.49 0.87
CA GLU A 33 10.58 1.05 1.16
C GLU A 33 9.99 0.22 0.01
N LEU A 34 9.45 0.86 -1.04
CA LEU A 34 8.94 0.16 -2.20
C LEU A 34 10.08 -0.28 -3.12
N VAL A 35 10.06 -1.56 -3.50
CA VAL A 35 11.02 -2.15 -4.43
C VAL A 35 10.35 -2.48 -5.76
N PRO A 36 11.01 -2.24 -6.90
CA PRO A 36 10.45 -2.58 -8.20
C PRO A 36 10.34 -4.10 -8.34
N SER A 37 9.13 -4.60 -8.63
CA SER A 37 8.86 -6.00 -8.91
C SER A 37 8.30 -6.14 -10.32
N GLN A 38 8.91 -7.00 -11.13
CA GLN A 38 8.50 -7.21 -12.52
C GLN A 38 7.14 -7.94 -12.58
N LEU A 39 6.26 -7.48 -13.47
CA LEU A 39 4.98 -8.12 -13.73
C LEU A 39 5.18 -9.31 -14.68
N SER A 40 5.51 -10.47 -14.12
CA SER A 40 5.67 -11.75 -14.83
C SER A 40 6.52 -11.60 -16.12
N THR A 41 5.99 -12.04 -17.26
CA THR A 41 6.62 -12.05 -18.59
C THR A 41 6.51 -10.70 -19.33
N THR A 42 6.07 -9.63 -18.67
CA THR A 42 5.95 -8.31 -19.29
C THR A 42 7.15 -7.42 -18.99
N ASP A 43 7.33 -6.37 -19.79
CA ASP A 43 8.34 -5.32 -19.53
C ASP A 43 7.88 -4.29 -18.47
N PHE A 44 6.72 -4.51 -17.84
CA PHE A 44 6.17 -3.62 -16.84
C PHE A 44 6.63 -4.00 -15.43
N TYR A 45 6.78 -2.97 -14.59
CA TYR A 45 7.19 -3.10 -13.20
C TYR A 45 6.19 -2.40 -12.29
N LEU A 46 5.97 -2.98 -11.12
CA LEU A 46 5.19 -2.38 -10.04
C LEU A 46 6.07 -2.28 -8.79
N SER A 47 6.18 -1.08 -8.22
CA SER A 47 6.85 -0.89 -6.94
C SER A 47 5.94 -1.33 -5.80
N ILE A 48 6.32 -2.39 -5.09
CA ILE A 48 5.58 -2.95 -3.95
C ILE A 48 6.52 -3.07 -2.72
N PRO A 49 5.98 -3.19 -1.50
CA PRO A 49 6.83 -3.43 -0.32
C PRO A 49 7.59 -4.76 -0.44
N GLU A 50 8.78 -4.83 0.16
CA GLU A 50 9.67 -5.99 0.04
C GLU A 50 9.07 -7.30 0.60
N ASP A 51 8.19 -7.20 1.58
CA ASP A 51 7.49 -8.32 2.18
C ASP A 51 6.27 -8.80 1.37
N TYR A 52 6.06 -8.27 0.16
CA TYR A 52 4.98 -8.66 -0.76
C TYR A 52 5.51 -9.43 -1.98
N ILE A 53 4.63 -10.19 -2.61
CA ILE A 53 4.85 -10.88 -3.88
C ILE A 53 3.73 -10.56 -4.86
N ILE A 54 4.03 -10.75 -6.15
CA ILE A 54 3.06 -10.63 -7.22
C ILE A 54 2.67 -12.04 -7.67
N ASP A 55 1.41 -12.41 -7.43
CA ASP A 55 0.80 -13.62 -7.97
C ASP A 55 0.10 -13.31 -9.30
N THR A 56 0.30 -14.16 -10.30
CA THR A 56 -0.18 -13.94 -11.67
C THR A 56 -1.21 -14.97 -12.03
N LYS A 57 -2.39 -14.51 -12.44
CA LYS A 57 -3.51 -15.37 -12.85
C LYS A 57 -3.94 -15.04 -14.28
N PRO A 58 -3.59 -15.90 -15.26
CA PRO A 58 -4.07 -15.78 -16.63
C PRO A 58 -5.60 -15.82 -16.70
N THR A 59 -6.18 -15.05 -17.63
CA THR A 59 -7.61 -15.09 -17.95
C THR A 59 -7.79 -15.31 -19.47
N PRO A 60 -8.98 -15.67 -19.95
CA PRO A 60 -9.23 -15.81 -21.38
C PRO A 60 -8.97 -14.53 -22.21
N HIS A 61 -8.95 -13.37 -21.55
CA HIS A 61 -8.88 -12.06 -22.20
C HIS A 61 -7.72 -11.19 -21.70
N GLY A 62 -6.83 -11.74 -20.88
CA GLY A 62 -5.75 -10.97 -20.29
C GLY A 62 -5.07 -11.67 -19.12
N THR A 63 -4.54 -10.88 -18.19
CA THR A 63 -3.84 -11.36 -17.00
C THR A 63 -4.17 -10.48 -15.81
N ASN A 64 -4.52 -11.12 -14.70
CA ASN A 64 -4.64 -10.47 -13.39
C ASN A 64 -3.31 -10.61 -12.66
N PHE A 65 -2.82 -9.52 -12.07
CA PHE A 65 -1.71 -9.55 -11.13
C PHE A 65 -2.23 -9.13 -9.76
N TYR A 66 -1.96 -9.94 -8.75
CA TYR A 66 -2.36 -9.71 -7.38
C TYR A 66 -1.12 -9.48 -6.53
N PHE A 67 -1.12 -8.42 -5.72
CA PHE A 67 -0.07 -8.20 -4.73
C PHE A 67 -0.55 -8.70 -3.38
N VAL A 68 0.22 -9.63 -2.80
CA VAL A 68 -0.11 -10.30 -1.54
C VAL A 68 1.13 -10.33 -0.65
N LYS A 69 0.93 -10.25 0.66
CA LYS A 69 2.04 -10.41 1.59
C LYS A 69 2.62 -11.82 1.52
N LYS A 70 3.94 -11.94 1.62
CA LYS A 70 4.66 -13.22 1.68
C LYS A 70 4.24 -14.04 2.89
N ASP A 71 4.00 -13.38 4.01
CA ASP A 71 3.57 -14.00 5.26
C ASP A 71 2.04 -13.98 5.37
N THR A 72 1.42 -15.16 5.26
CA THR A 72 -0.04 -15.33 5.29
C THR A 72 -0.62 -15.36 6.71
N ILE A 73 0.19 -15.19 7.75
CA ILE A 73 -0.23 -15.26 9.17
C ILE A 73 -0.81 -13.93 9.66
N SER A 74 -0.45 -12.82 9.02
CA SER A 74 -0.87 -11.48 9.42
C SER A 74 -2.25 -11.13 8.84
N SER A 75 -3.16 -10.68 9.70
CA SER A 75 -4.58 -10.47 9.38
C SER A 75 -4.91 -9.03 8.95
N MET A 76 -3.90 -8.16 8.85
CA MET A 76 -4.03 -6.72 8.61
C MET A 76 -3.29 -6.27 7.35
N ASP A 77 -3.26 -7.11 6.32
CA ASP A 77 -2.45 -6.85 5.14
C ASP A 77 -3.25 -6.35 3.95
N TYR A 78 -2.65 -5.41 3.24
CA TYR A 78 -3.21 -4.86 2.03
C TYR A 78 -3.27 -5.96 0.99
N TYR A 79 -4.41 -6.11 0.33
CA TYR A 79 -4.53 -6.94 -0.85
C TYR A 79 -5.03 -6.04 -1.97
N GLY A 80 -4.51 -6.24 -3.16
CA GLY A 80 -5.13 -5.69 -4.35
C GLY A 80 -4.56 -6.31 -5.61
N GLY A 81 -4.98 -5.78 -6.74
CA GLY A 81 -4.50 -6.25 -8.02
C GLY A 81 -4.77 -5.28 -9.16
N LEU A 82 -4.21 -5.61 -10.30
CA LEU A 82 -4.34 -4.89 -11.57
C LEU A 82 -4.63 -5.90 -12.68
N TYR A 83 -5.42 -5.47 -13.66
CA TYR A 83 -5.76 -6.25 -14.85
C TYR A 83 -5.12 -5.66 -16.08
N PHE A 84 -4.48 -6.51 -16.88
CA PHE A 84 -3.97 -6.19 -18.20
C PHE A 84 -4.71 -7.02 -19.25
N GLY A 85 -5.52 -6.37 -20.06
CA GLY A 85 -6.28 -7.00 -21.14
C GLY A 85 -7.35 -6.07 -21.71
N TYR A 86 -8.11 -6.57 -22.68
CA TYR A 86 -9.07 -5.78 -23.45
C TYR A 86 -10.51 -5.86 -22.91
N GLN A 87 -10.76 -6.67 -21.88
CA GLN A 87 -12.08 -6.83 -21.26
C GLN A 87 -11.99 -6.62 -19.74
N PRO A 88 -11.92 -5.36 -19.26
CA PRO A 88 -11.67 -5.04 -17.84
C PRO A 88 -12.74 -5.58 -16.88
N ASN A 89 -13.93 -5.88 -17.39
CA ASN A 89 -15.02 -6.47 -16.60
C ASN A 89 -14.72 -7.91 -16.13
N ASP A 90 -13.67 -8.55 -16.65
CA ASP A 90 -13.24 -9.88 -16.21
C ASP A 90 -12.38 -9.84 -14.94
N PHE A 91 -11.97 -8.64 -14.51
CA PHE A 91 -11.33 -8.45 -13.22
C PHE A 91 -12.37 -8.64 -12.11
N LYS A 92 -12.50 -9.89 -11.64
CA LYS A 92 -13.33 -10.20 -10.48
C LYS A 92 -12.60 -9.73 -9.24
N ILE A 93 -13.13 -8.68 -8.60
CA ILE A 93 -12.89 -8.37 -7.20
C ILE A 93 -13.42 -9.59 -6.43
N THR A 94 -12.57 -10.58 -6.14
CA THR A 94 -12.98 -11.69 -5.27
C THR A 94 -13.18 -11.16 -3.85
N ASP A 95 -14.04 -11.81 -3.08
CA ASP A 95 -14.36 -11.46 -1.70
C ASP A 95 -13.10 -11.41 -0.84
N GLY A 96 -12.52 -10.22 -0.66
CA GLY A 96 -11.25 -10.02 0.05
C GLY A 96 -10.28 -9.06 -0.60
N THR A 97 -10.51 -8.67 -1.87
CA THR A 97 -9.53 -7.86 -2.62
C THR A 97 -9.61 -6.35 -2.44
N CYS A 98 -10.67 -5.87 -1.77
CA CYS A 98 -10.81 -4.49 -1.35
C CYS A 98 -11.66 -4.46 -0.08
N LYS A 99 -11.05 -4.77 1.07
CA LYS A 99 -11.63 -4.44 2.37
C LYS A 99 -10.82 -3.26 2.90
N THR A 100 -11.39 -2.07 2.79
CA THR A 100 -11.00 -0.98 3.68
C THR A 100 -11.46 -1.39 5.07
N SER A 101 -10.53 -1.85 5.92
CA SER A 101 -10.76 -1.93 7.36
C SER A 101 -11.06 -0.55 7.93
#